data_AF-A0A7S2GAP3-F1
#
_entry.id   AF-A0A7S2GAP3-F1
#
_cell.length_a   1.000
_cell.length_b   1.000
_cell.length_c   1.000
_cell.angle_alpha   90.00
_cell.angle_beta   90.00
_cell.angle_gamma   90.00
#
_symmetry.space_group_name_H-M   'P 1'
#
loop_
_entity.id
_entity.type
_entity.pdbx_description
1 polymer ?
#
loop_
_entity_poly.entity_id
_entity_poly.type
_entity_poly.pdbx_seq_one_letter_code
_entity_poly.pdbx_strand_id
1 'polypeptide(L)'
;RPQDQMICSTPDVRQFWRQPGDEFLVLACDGVWDVLSSQEVVDYIRPQLEDLLLGGDPMYDDPPVRLSHILEGLLDHCLSPDLSQTYGLGGDNMTMVLVVLTDNPPTMGPDYWLGSAGNVLQASSWFCPYK
;
A
#
# COMPACT_ATOMS: atom_id res chain seq x y z
N ARG A 1 9.60 1.47 -33.89
CA ARG A 1 9.76 2.27 -32.65
C ARG A 1 9.78 1.30 -31.46
N PRO A 2 10.27 1.67 -30.27
CA PRO A 2 10.23 0.78 -29.10
C PRO A 2 8.84 0.17 -28.88
N GLN A 3 7.79 0.97 -29.03
CA GLN A 3 6.37 0.56 -28.96
C GLN A 3 5.88 -0.43 -30.02
N ASP A 4 6.65 -0.69 -31.07
CA ASP A 4 6.28 -1.64 -32.12
C ASP A 4 7.00 -2.99 -31.95
N GLN A 5 7.76 -3.18 -30.85
CA GLN A 5 8.43 -4.44 -30.53
C GLN A 5 7.46 -5.41 -29.84
N MET A 6 7.73 -6.72 -29.96
CA MET A 6 6.96 -7.78 -29.30
C MET A 6 6.94 -7.63 -27.76
N ILE A 7 8.06 -7.16 -27.20
CA ILE A 7 8.19 -6.74 -25.81
C ILE A 7 8.68 -5.29 -25.85
N CYS A 8 7.99 -4.40 -25.14
CA CYS A 8 8.23 -2.98 -25.17
C CYS A 8 8.38 -2.40 -23.76
N SER A 9 9.33 -1.48 -23.58
CA SER A 9 9.55 -0.75 -22.33
C SER A 9 8.80 0.59 -22.25
N THR A 10 7.96 0.91 -23.23
CA THR A 10 7.13 2.12 -23.23
C THR A 10 5.96 1.90 -22.27
N PRO A 11 5.82 2.72 -21.20
CA PRO A 11 4.74 2.54 -20.23
C PRO A 11 3.39 3.00 -20.79
N ASP A 12 2.30 2.43 -20.28
CA ASP A 12 0.98 3.07 -20.32
C ASP A 12 0.92 4.14 -19.23
N VAL A 13 0.47 5.35 -19.59
CA VAL A 13 0.40 6.49 -18.67
C VAL A 13 -1.02 7.01 -18.64
N ARG A 14 -1.59 7.03 -17.44
CA ARG A 14 -2.92 7.59 -17.18
C ARG A 14 -2.82 8.67 -16.12
N GLN A 15 -3.58 9.74 -16.30
CA GLN A 15 -3.65 10.85 -15.36
C GLN A 15 -5.06 10.96 -14.81
N PHE A 16 -5.15 11.11 -13.49
CA PHE A 16 -6.39 11.30 -12.76
C PHE A 16 -6.25 12.52 -11.85
N TRP A 17 -7.34 13.28 -11.72
CA TRP A 17 -7.42 14.36 -10.75
C TRP A 17 -7.82 13.80 -9.40
N ARG A 18 -7.03 14.07 -8.36
CA ARG A 18 -7.36 13.70 -6.98
C ARG A 18 -8.72 14.28 -6.60
N GLN A 19 -9.60 13.42 -6.11
CA GLN A 19 -10.90 13.80 -5.55
C GLN A 19 -10.80 13.92 -4.03
N PRO A 20 -11.66 14.74 -3.39
CA PRO A 20 -11.70 14.84 -1.92
C PRO A 20 -11.99 13.52 -1.19
N GLY A 21 -12.59 12.54 -1.88
CA GLY A 21 -12.88 11.21 -1.34
C GLY A 21 -11.79 10.16 -1.58
N ASP A 22 -10.66 10.53 -2.19
CA ASP A 22 -9.55 9.59 -2.43
C ASP A 22 -8.77 9.39 -1.12
N GLU A 23 -8.94 8.23 -0.48
CA GLU A 23 -8.39 7.92 0.85
C GLU A 23 -6.94 7.42 0.78
N PHE A 24 -6.67 6.48 -0.14
CA PHE A 24 -5.36 5.84 -0.29
C PHE A 24 -5.15 5.26 -1.68
N LEU A 25 -3.89 4.97 -2.02
CA LEU A 25 -3.46 4.26 -3.22
C LEU A 25 -2.64 3.03 -2.83
N VAL A 26 -2.90 1.90 -3.49
CA VAL A 26 -2.13 0.66 -3.35
C VAL A 26 -1.36 0.39 -4.63
N LEU A 27 -0.07 0.11 -4.50
CA LEU A 27 0.77 -0.44 -5.54
C LEU A 27 1.23 -1.83 -5.09
N ALA A 28 1.10 -2.84 -5.93
CA ALA A 28 1.60 -4.18 -5.64
C ALA A 28 2.04 -4.91 -6.92
N CYS A 29 2.90 -5.91 -6.78
CA CYS A 29 3.26 -6.81 -7.88
C CYS A 29 2.17 -7.86 -8.15
N ASP A 30 2.32 -8.57 -9.27
CA ASP A 30 1.47 -9.69 -9.69
C ASP A 30 1.34 -10.78 -8.63
N GLY A 31 2.40 -11.11 -7.89
CA GLY A 31 2.33 -12.07 -6.79
C GLY A 31 1.22 -11.79 -5.75
N VAL A 32 0.79 -10.53 -5.59
CA VAL A 32 -0.38 -10.17 -4.77
C VAL A 32 -1.68 -10.23 -5.57
N TRP A 33 -1.69 -9.65 -6.78
CA TRP A 33 -2.90 -9.57 -7.61
C TRP A 33 -3.34 -10.92 -8.22
N ASP A 34 -2.46 -11.91 -8.22
CA ASP A 34 -2.77 -13.30 -8.59
C ASP A 34 -3.58 -14.01 -7.50
N VAL A 35 -3.54 -13.52 -6.25
CA VAL A 35 -4.21 -14.12 -5.09
C VAL A 35 -5.42 -13.31 -4.64
N LEU A 36 -5.33 -11.98 -4.70
CA LEU A 36 -6.36 -11.07 -4.21
C LEU A 36 -6.87 -10.14 -5.32
N SER A 37 -8.18 -9.94 -5.36
CA SER A 37 -8.78 -8.88 -6.18
C SER A 37 -8.55 -7.50 -5.59
N SER A 38 -8.67 -6.47 -6.43
CA SER A 38 -8.55 -5.08 -5.99
C SER A 38 -9.54 -4.72 -4.87
N GLN A 39 -10.76 -5.28 -4.91
CA GLN A 39 -11.77 -5.00 -3.88
C GLN A 39 -11.45 -5.69 -2.56
N GLU A 40 -10.96 -6.93 -2.57
CA GLU A 40 -10.53 -7.63 -1.35
C GLU A 40 -9.39 -6.89 -0.65
N VAL A 41 -8.44 -6.35 -1.41
CA VAL A 41 -7.36 -5.50 -0.87
C VAL A 41 -7.92 -4.22 -0.24
N VAL A 42 -8.88 -3.55 -0.88
CA VAL A 42 -9.53 -2.35 -0.34
C VAL A 42 -10.30 -2.65 0.93
N ASP A 43 -11.09 -3.73 0.93
CA ASP A 43 -11.93 -4.14 2.06
C ASP A 43 -11.09 -4.56 3.27
N TYR A 44 -9.90 -5.11 3.03
CA TYR A 44 -8.93 -5.42 4.08
C TYR A 44 -8.28 -4.16 4.67
N ILE A 45 -7.81 -3.25 3.83
CA ILE A 45 -7.00 -2.09 4.26
C ILE A 45 -7.86 -1.01 4.92
N ARG A 46 -9.01 -0.66 4.33
CA ARG A 46 -9.82 0.50 4.75
C ARG A 46 -10.17 0.52 6.25
N PRO A 47 -10.73 -0.54 6.86
CA PRO A 47 -11.12 -0.49 8.28
C PRO A 47 -9.90 -0.31 9.21
N GLN A 48 -8.79 -0.99 8.93
CA GLN A 48 -7.57 -0.89 9.74
C GLN A 48 -6.91 0.50 9.60
N LEU A 49 -7.00 1.10 8.42
CA LEU A 49 -6.53 2.46 8.19
C LEU A 49 -7.40 3.49 8.92
N GLU A 50 -8.73 3.29 8.95
CA GLU A 50 -9.64 4.13 9.73
C GLU A 50 -9.32 4.06 11.23
N ASP A 51 -9.17 2.86 11.79
CA ASP A 51 -8.79 2.67 13.19
C ASP A 51 -7.45 3.34 13.54
N LEU A 52 -6.48 3.25 12.62
CA LEU A 52 -5.18 3.90 12.76
C LEU A 52 -5.30 5.44 12.76
N LEU A 53 -6.08 6.00 11.84
CA LEU A 53 -6.22 7.45 11.68
C LEU A 53 -7.08 8.08 12.78
N LEU A 54 -8.02 7.33 13.35
CA LEU A 54 -8.84 7.76 14.49
C LEU A 54 -8.09 7.72 15.84
N GLY A 55 -6.85 7.24 15.86
CA GLY A 55 -5.95 7.32 17.01
C GLY A 55 -5.89 6.08 17.88
N GLY A 56 -6.37 4.92 17.40
CA GLY A 56 -6.42 3.67 18.16
C GLY A 56 -7.40 3.72 19.34
N ASP A 57 -7.78 2.55 19.86
CA ASP A 57 -8.55 2.49 21.11
C ASP A 57 -7.61 2.85 22.29
N PRO A 58 -7.83 3.97 23.01
CA PRO A 58 -7.01 4.36 24.17
C PRO A 58 -7.11 3.38 25.35
N MET A 59 -7.92 2.33 25.24
CA MET A 59 -8.18 1.35 26.28
C MET A 59 -7.17 0.20 26.35
N TYR A 60 -6.30 0.03 25.35
CA TYR A 60 -5.28 -1.02 25.35
C TYR A 60 -3.87 -0.41 25.33
N ASP A 61 -2.99 -0.87 26.23
CA ASP A 61 -1.54 -0.57 26.27
C ASP A 61 -0.77 -1.12 25.03
N ASP A 62 -1.48 -1.51 23.97
CA ASP A 62 -0.87 -2.02 22.76
C ASP A 62 -0.14 -0.90 22.01
N PRO A 63 1.02 -1.19 21.43
CA PRO A 63 1.75 -0.21 20.65
C PRO A 63 0.89 0.27 19.48
N PRO A 64 1.09 1.51 19.00
CA PRO A 64 0.36 2.00 17.84
C PRO A 64 0.43 1.04 16.66
N VAL A 65 -0.73 0.79 16.05
CA VAL A 65 -0.81 0.13 14.75
C VAL A 65 0.11 0.89 13.80
N ARG A 66 0.91 0.17 13.03
CA ARG A 66 1.80 0.76 12.03
C ARG A 66 1.23 0.49 10.65
N LEU A 67 1.45 1.41 9.71
CA LEU A 67 1.05 1.18 8.31
C LEU A 67 1.69 -0.08 7.74
N SER A 68 2.92 -0.41 8.16
CA SER A 68 3.59 -1.65 7.74
C SER A 68 2.82 -2.88 8.20
N HIS A 69 2.19 -2.86 9.38
CA HIS A 69 1.48 -4.00 9.93
C HIS A 69 0.23 -4.36 9.12
N ILE A 70 -0.46 -3.35 8.58
CA ILE A 70 -1.60 -3.57 7.67
C ILE A 70 -1.13 -4.34 6.43
N LEU A 71 0.01 -3.95 5.85
CA LEU A 71 0.56 -4.62 4.67
C LEU A 71 1.16 -5.99 4.98
N GLU A 72 1.85 -6.15 6.11
CA GLU A 72 2.37 -7.43 6.60
C GLU A 72 1.22 -8.44 6.74
N GLY A 73 0.14 -8.04 7.41
CA GLY A 73 -1.05 -8.87 7.56
C GLY A 73 -1.65 -9.25 6.22
N LEU A 74 -1.80 -8.31 5.28
CA LEU A 74 -2.33 -8.60 3.95
C LEU A 74 -1.42 -9.56 3.16
N LEU A 75 -0.10 -9.37 3.22
CA LEU A 75 0.89 -10.25 2.59
C LEU A 75 0.84 -11.67 3.17
N ASP A 76 0.62 -11.82 4.47
CA ASP A 76 0.44 -13.13 5.10
C ASP A 76 -0.82 -13.86 4.57
N HIS A 77 -1.89 -13.13 4.24
CA HIS A 77 -3.08 -13.72 3.61
C HIS A 77 -2.81 -14.22 2.19
N CYS A 78 -1.79 -13.68 1.51
CA CYS A 78 -1.40 -14.15 0.19
C CYS A 78 -0.56 -15.43 0.24
N LEU A 79 0.01 -15.80 1.39
CA LEU A 79 0.90 -16.95 1.50
C LEU A 79 0.14 -18.26 1.29
N SER A 80 0.67 -19.09 0.39
CA SER A 80 0.12 -20.41 0.15
C SER A 80 0.26 -21.30 1.39
N PRO A 81 -0.81 -21.97 1.86
CA PRO A 81 -0.68 -23.02 2.86
C PRO A 81 -0.01 -24.28 2.29
N ASP A 82 -0.16 -24.53 0.98
CA ASP A 82 0.43 -25.66 0.26
C ASP A 82 0.43 -25.36 -1.25
N LEU A 83 1.62 -25.17 -1.81
CA LEU A 83 1.80 -24.82 -3.23
C LEU A 83 1.30 -25.89 -4.21
N SER A 84 1.23 -27.15 -3.78
CA SER A 84 0.68 -28.22 -4.62
C SER A 84 -0.84 -28.14 -4.75
N GLN A 85 -1.53 -27.65 -3.71
CA GLN A 85 -2.97 -27.51 -3.66
C GLN A 85 -3.44 -26.17 -4.24
N THR A 86 -2.63 -25.12 -4.13
CA THR A 86 -2.93 -23.79 -4.69
C THR A 86 -2.45 -23.62 -6.13
N TYR A 87 -1.98 -24.69 -6.79
CA TYR A 87 -1.43 -24.63 -8.14
C TYR A 87 -0.30 -23.59 -8.30
N GLY A 88 0.50 -23.40 -7.24
CA GLY A 88 1.59 -22.44 -7.20
C GLY A 88 1.22 -21.01 -6.79
N LEU A 89 -0.07 -20.68 -6.65
CA LEU A 89 -0.50 -19.36 -6.16
C LEU A 89 -0.03 -19.14 -4.72
N GLY A 90 0.44 -17.93 -4.41
CA GLY A 90 0.96 -17.55 -3.09
C GLY A 90 2.41 -17.99 -2.83
N GLY A 91 3.16 -18.35 -3.89
CA GLY A 91 4.58 -18.74 -3.82
C GLY A 91 5.56 -17.76 -4.48
N ASP A 92 5.08 -16.65 -5.04
CA ASP A 92 5.92 -15.65 -5.72
C ASP A 92 6.51 -14.61 -4.75
N ASN A 93 7.41 -13.76 -5.23
CA ASN A 93 7.79 -12.53 -4.55
C ASN A 93 6.57 -11.61 -4.45
N MET A 94 6.36 -11.06 -3.25
CA MET A 94 5.26 -10.14 -2.98
C MET A 94 5.81 -8.84 -2.42
N THR A 95 5.41 -7.72 -3.02
CA THR A 95 5.82 -6.37 -2.60
C THR A 95 4.62 -5.46 -2.74
N MET A 96 4.38 -4.66 -1.70
CA MET A 96 3.28 -3.70 -1.65
C MET A 96 3.76 -2.35 -1.15
N VAL A 97 3.13 -1.30 -1.65
CA VAL A 97 3.27 0.07 -1.18
C VAL A 97 1.88 0.64 -0.94
N LEU A 98 1.65 1.12 0.27
CA LEU A 98 0.43 1.85 0.65
C LEU A 98 0.77 3.34 0.74
N VAL A 99 0.07 4.16 -0.03
CA VAL A 99 0.17 5.61 -0.01
C VAL A 99 -1.12 6.17 0.57
N VAL A 100 -1.04 6.76 1.76
CA VAL A 100 -2.20 7.39 2.42
C VAL A 100 -2.34 8.83 1.93
N LEU A 101 -3.53 9.18 1.44
CA LEU A 101 -3.84 10.48 0.87
C LEU A 101 -4.67 11.31 1.86
N THR A 102 -4.10 11.62 3.03
CA THR A 102 -4.77 12.44 4.04
C THR A 102 -4.43 13.92 3.90
N ASP A 103 -5.44 14.79 3.99
CA ASP A 103 -5.25 16.24 4.15
C ASP A 103 -5.07 16.64 5.63
N ASN A 104 -5.39 15.73 6.55
CA ASN A 104 -5.23 15.88 7.99
C ASN A 104 -4.25 14.80 8.47
N PRO A 105 -2.93 15.06 8.41
CA PRO A 105 -1.98 14.16 9.05
C PRO A 105 -2.37 14.04 10.53
N PRO A 106 -2.42 12.83 11.08
CA PRO A 106 -2.85 12.64 12.45
C PRO A 106 -1.92 13.40 13.43
N THR A 107 -2.46 13.76 14.60
CA THR A 107 -1.83 14.72 15.52
C THR A 107 -0.52 14.23 16.14
N MET A 108 -0.32 12.91 16.22
CA MET A 108 0.98 12.33 16.57
C MET A 108 1.91 12.31 15.35
N GLY A 109 3.18 12.65 15.56
CA GLY A 109 4.14 12.80 14.46
C GLY A 109 4.29 11.54 13.59
N PRO A 110 4.86 11.67 12.37
CA PRO A 110 5.02 10.56 11.41
C PRO A 110 5.69 9.32 12.01
N ASP A 111 6.58 9.49 12.99
CA ASP A 111 7.31 8.42 13.68
C ASP A 111 6.42 7.42 14.44
N TYR A 112 5.18 7.81 14.77
CA TYR A 112 4.24 6.97 15.52
C TYR A 112 3.60 5.87 14.62
N TRP A 113 3.21 6.22 13.39
CA TRP A 113 2.54 5.32 12.43
C TRP A 113 3.48 4.73 11.37
N LEU A 114 4.60 5.40 11.07
CA LEU A 114 5.64 4.91 10.15
C LEU A 114 6.71 4.07 10.87
N GLY A 115 6.73 4.12 12.21
CA GLY A 115 7.78 3.52 13.03
C GLY A 115 9.03 4.40 13.11
N SER A 116 9.66 4.44 14.29
CA SER A 116 10.94 5.13 14.48
C SER A 116 12.07 4.34 13.81
N ALA A 117 12.29 4.54 12.51
CA ALA A 117 13.55 4.47 11.78
C ALA A 117 13.34 4.07 10.31
N GLY A 118 13.73 4.96 9.39
CA GLY A 118 13.95 4.63 7.99
C GLY A 118 13.39 5.67 7.03
N ASN A 119 14.12 6.77 6.85
CA ASN A 119 13.89 7.77 5.79
C ASN A 119 12.42 8.15 5.55
N VAL A 120 11.83 8.90 6.50
CA VAL A 120 10.73 9.80 6.14
C VAL A 120 11.32 10.83 5.17
N LEU A 121 11.21 10.58 3.87
CA LEU A 121 11.56 11.56 2.86
C LEU A 121 10.58 12.72 3.04
N GLN A 122 11.05 13.83 3.61
CA GLN A 122 10.25 15.04 3.72
C GLN A 122 9.74 15.39 2.31
N ALA A 123 8.41 15.56 2.19
CA ALA A 123 7.71 15.82 0.94
C ALA A 123 8.15 17.12 0.23
N SER A 124 9.07 17.88 0.81
CA SER A 124 9.59 19.15 0.28
C SER A 124 10.44 19.03 -1.00
N SER A 125 10.72 17.82 -1.49
CA SER A 125 11.56 17.61 -2.70
C SER A 125 10.80 17.14 -3.95
N TRP A 126 9.49 16.91 -3.89
CA TRP A 126 8.70 16.53 -5.08
C TRP A 126 8.22 17.76 -5.86
N PHE A 127 9.16 18.61 -6.28
CA PHE A 127 8.95 19.42 -7.47
C PHE A 127 9.24 18.52 -8.67
N CYS A 128 8.21 18.11 -9.39
CA CYS A 128 8.33 17.58 -10.75
C CYS A 128 8.37 18.80 -11.68
N PRO A 129 9.55 19.31 -12.11
CA PRO A 129 9.62 20.49 -12.95
C PRO A 129 9.75 19.98 -14.39
N TYR A 130 8.67 19.49 -14.96
CA TYR A 130 8.59 19.29 -16.40
C TYR A 130 7.64 20.33 -17.00
N LYS A 131 8.27 21.36 -17.58
CA LYS A 131 7.80 21.97 -18.82
C LYS A 131 7.97 21.00 -19.97
#